data_AF-E5AF71-F1
#
_entry.id   AF-E5AF71-F1
#
_cell.length_a   1.000
_cell.length_b   1.000
_cell.length_c   1.000
_cell.angle_alpha   90.00
_cell.angle_beta   90.00
_cell.angle_gamma   90.00
#
_symmetry.space_group_name_H-M   'P 1'
#
loop_
_entity.id
_entity.type
_entity.pdbx_description
1 polymer ?
#
loop_
_entity_poly.entity_id
_entity_poly.type
_entity_poly.pdbx_seq_one_letter_code
_entity_poly.pdbx_strand_id
1 'polypeptide(L)'
;MADLIHKGLVEAAFRALAENYHWPKFQKEDVGDGFEEASDFFRIMIWDPTNEPERQTSYVMRFDDKIRFHNQFGREVLAKLLRLDSRLDWRDCGQTQAQEEEDVEKFKTTFKPFDFAG
;
A
#
# COMPACT_ATOMS: atom_id res chain seq x y z
N MET A 1 8.13 -0.69 11.30
CA MET A 1 6.76 -0.63 10.74
C MET A 1 5.69 -0.50 11.81
N ALA A 2 5.61 -1.41 12.79
CA ALA A 2 4.53 -1.38 13.82
C ALA A 2 4.37 -0.01 14.50
N ASP A 3 5.48 0.62 14.89
CA ASP A 3 5.46 1.98 15.48
C ASP A 3 4.83 3.05 14.57
N LEU A 4 5.04 2.98 13.25
CA LEU A 4 4.42 3.92 12.29
C LEU A 4 2.90 3.71 12.20
N ILE A 5 2.45 2.46 12.35
CA ILE A 5 1.04 2.09 12.33
C ILE A 5 0.37 2.57 13.63
N HIS A 6 0.98 2.29 14.78
CA HIS A 6 0.47 2.71 16.10
C HIS A 6 0.38 4.23 16.24
N LYS A 7 1.30 4.97 15.61
CA LYS A 7 1.29 6.44 15.60
C LYS A 7 0.35 7.03 14.54
N GLY A 8 -0.35 6.22 13.76
CA GLY A 8 -1.24 6.67 12.68
C GLY A 8 -0.51 7.35 11.51
N LEU A 9 0.82 7.21 11.42
CA LEU A 9 1.64 7.90 10.41
C LEU A 9 1.39 7.38 9.00
N VAL A 10 1.02 6.11 8.86
CA VAL A 10 0.66 5.52 7.56
C VAL A 10 -0.58 6.21 6.99
N GLU A 11 -1.68 6.26 7.74
CA GLU A 11 -2.90 6.96 7.33
C GLU A 11 -2.64 8.44 7.06
N ALA A 12 -1.91 9.11 7.96
CA ALA A 12 -1.60 10.53 7.82
C ALA A 12 -0.80 10.83 6.55
N ALA A 13 0.17 9.97 6.18
CA ALA A 13 0.94 10.14 4.96
C ALA A 13 0.10 10.00 3.69
N PHE A 14 -0.81 9.03 3.64
CA PHE A 14 -1.75 8.88 2.52
C PHE A 14 -2.66 10.10 2.38
N ARG A 15 -3.23 10.58 3.49
CA ARG A 15 -4.09 11.78 3.50
C ARG A 15 -3.32 13.02 3.04
N ALA A 16 -2.15 13.27 3.62
CA ALA A 16 -1.36 14.46 3.31
C ALA A 16 -0.93 14.51 1.84
N LEU A 17 -0.53 13.39 1.25
CA LEU A 17 -0.14 13.38 -0.17
C LEU A 17 -1.36 13.53 -1.10
N ALA A 18 -2.49 12.89 -0.80
CA ALA A 18 -3.73 13.10 -1.57
C ALA A 18 -4.21 14.57 -1.49
N GLU A 19 -4.11 15.19 -0.31
CA GLU A 19 -4.41 16.61 -0.12
C GLU A 19 -3.49 17.51 -0.94
N ASN A 20 -2.20 17.19 -1.05
CA ASN A 20 -1.25 17.92 -1.91
C ASN A 20 -1.65 17.86 -3.40
N TYR A 21 -2.24 16.74 -3.84
CA TYR A 21 -2.80 16.58 -5.17
C TYR A 21 -4.23 17.16 -5.31
N HIS A 22 -4.79 17.76 -4.26
CA HIS A 22 -6.16 18.27 -4.21
C HIS A 22 -7.21 17.19 -4.52
N TRP A 23 -6.93 15.96 -4.12
CA TRP A 23 -7.83 14.82 -4.32
C TRP A 23 -8.86 14.68 -3.17
N PRO A 24 -9.91 13.87 -3.36
CA PRO A 24 -10.91 13.58 -2.34
C PRO A 24 -10.29 12.98 -1.08
N LYS A 25 -10.99 13.15 0.04
CA LYS A 25 -10.54 12.62 1.32
C LYS A 25 -10.77 11.12 1.41
N PHE A 26 -9.82 10.43 2.04
CA PHE A 26 -10.01 9.05 2.48
C PHE A 26 -11.12 8.94 3.53
N GLN A 27 -12.03 7.98 3.33
CA GLN A 27 -13.06 7.60 4.29
C GLN A 27 -12.71 6.25 4.92
N LYS A 28 -12.90 6.11 6.23
CA LYS A 28 -12.73 4.83 6.92
C LYS A 28 -13.96 3.99 6.64
N GLU A 29 -13.82 2.99 5.77
CA GLU A 29 -14.93 2.20 5.26
C GLU A 29 -14.43 0.82 4.84
N ASP A 30 -15.18 -0.21 5.21
CA ASP A 30 -14.95 -1.56 4.74
C ASP A 30 -15.86 -1.85 3.56
N VAL A 31 -15.25 -1.99 2.38
CA VAL A 31 -15.94 -2.29 1.10
C VAL A 31 -15.87 -3.78 0.77
N GLY A 32 -15.55 -4.65 1.74
CA GLY A 32 -15.46 -6.09 1.52
C GLY A 32 -14.34 -6.45 0.55
N ASP A 33 -14.68 -7.18 -0.52
CA ASP A 33 -13.75 -7.48 -1.64
C ASP A 33 -13.70 -6.36 -2.69
N GLY A 34 -14.56 -5.34 -2.58
CA GLY A 34 -14.67 -4.23 -3.52
C GLY A 34 -15.45 -4.57 -4.79
N PHE A 35 -16.07 -5.75 -4.90
CA PHE A 35 -16.79 -6.17 -6.11
C PHE A 35 -18.07 -5.37 -6.35
N GLU A 36 -18.77 -4.96 -5.28
CA GLU A 36 -20.01 -4.19 -5.37
C GLU A 36 -19.78 -2.67 -5.57
N GLU A 37 -18.53 -2.22 -5.59
CA GLU A 37 -18.20 -0.80 -5.78
C GLU A 37 -18.43 -0.37 -7.23
N ALA A 38 -19.44 0.47 -7.43
CA ALA A 38 -19.80 0.98 -8.75
C ALA A 38 -18.93 2.16 -9.24
N SER A 39 -18.11 2.76 -8.36
CA SER A 39 -17.27 3.92 -8.64
C SER A 39 -15.79 3.59 -8.57
N ASP A 40 -14.95 4.29 -9.33
CA ASP A 40 -13.50 4.16 -9.21
C ASP A 40 -12.99 4.56 -7.83
N PHE A 41 -12.08 3.76 -7.26
CA PHE A 41 -11.54 4.02 -5.94
C PHE A 41 -10.09 3.54 -5.78
N PHE A 42 -9.41 4.13 -4.80
CA PHE A 42 -8.15 3.66 -4.27
C PHE A 42 -8.35 3.27 -2.81
N ARG A 43 -7.99 2.03 -2.45
CA ARG A 43 -8.15 1.48 -1.11
C ARG A 43 -6.79 1.21 -0.47
N ILE A 44 -6.70 1.52 0.83
CA ILE A 44 -5.59 1.09 1.69
C ILE A 44 -6.14 0.23 2.82
N MET A 45 -5.51 -0.91 3.05
CA MET A 45 -5.76 -1.77 4.21
C MET A 45 -4.53 -1.72 5.11
N ILE A 46 -4.73 -1.26 6.34
CA ILE A 46 -3.67 -1.13 7.34
C ILE A 46 -3.92 -2.16 8.43
N TRP A 47 -3.02 -3.13 8.52
CA TRP A 47 -3.03 -4.15 9.56
C TRP A 47 -1.83 -3.96 10.49
N ASP A 48 -2.11 -4.00 11.78
CA ASP A 48 -1.10 -4.00 12.84
C ASP A 48 -0.75 -5.45 13.21
N PRO A 49 0.51 -5.88 13.06
CA PRO A 49 0.92 -7.26 13.28
C PRO A 49 0.78 -7.75 14.72
N THR A 50 0.52 -6.85 15.68
CA THR A 50 0.20 -7.21 17.06
C THR A 50 -1.26 -7.62 17.26
N ASN A 51 -2.12 -7.36 16.28
CA ASN A 51 -3.53 -7.74 16.27
C ASN A 51 -3.80 -8.97 15.38
N GLU A 52 -4.95 -9.60 15.59
CA GLU A 52 -5.48 -10.64 14.70
C GLU A 52 -5.58 -10.12 13.25
N PRO A 53 -5.27 -10.93 12.22
CA PRO A 53 -5.29 -10.50 10.81
C PRO A 53 -6.63 -9.88 10.35
N GLU A 54 -7.72 -10.32 10.96
CA GLU A 54 -9.08 -9.83 10.71
C GLU A 54 -9.29 -8.38 11.20
N ARG A 55 -8.47 -7.91 12.14
CA ARG A 55 -8.51 -6.55 12.71
C ARG A 55 -7.65 -5.59 11.89
N GLN A 56 -7.99 -5.48 10.60
CA GLN A 56 -7.43 -4.46 9.72
C GLN A 56 -8.35 -3.23 9.63
N THR A 57 -7.76 -2.07 9.35
CA THR A 57 -8.54 -0.87 9.02
C THR A 57 -8.48 -0.60 7.54
N SER A 58 -9.65 -0.42 6.92
CA SER A 58 -9.80 -0.06 5.51
C SER A 58 -10.09 1.44 5.37
N TYR A 59 -9.40 2.09 4.44
CA TYR A 59 -9.72 3.44 4.00
C TYR A 59 -9.86 3.50 2.48
N VAL A 60 -10.88 4.22 2.00
CA VAL A 60 -11.24 4.31 0.60
C VAL A 60 -11.26 5.78 0.16
N MET A 61 -10.60 6.06 -0.96
CA MET A 61 -10.71 7.33 -1.68
C MET A 61 -11.38 7.06 -3.02
N ARG A 62 -12.64 7.46 -3.15
CA ARG A 62 -13.39 7.38 -4.41
C ARG A 62 -13.06 8.60 -5.27
N PHE A 63 -13.02 8.40 -6.58
CA PHE A 63 -12.76 9.46 -7.55
C PHE A 63 -13.57 9.26 -8.83
N ASP A 64 -13.69 10.32 -9.62
CA ASP A 64 -14.31 10.30 -10.94
C ASP A 64 -13.26 10.54 -12.04
N ASP A 65 -13.73 10.58 -13.28
CA ASP A 65 -12.93 10.78 -14.49
C ASP A 65 -12.18 12.12 -14.54
N LYS A 66 -12.49 13.07 -13.66
CA LYS A 66 -11.77 14.35 -13.56
C LYS A 66 -10.43 14.22 -12.84
N ILE A 67 -10.27 13.17 -12.03
CA ILE A 67 -9.05 12.93 -11.27
C ILE A 67 -8.09 12.09 -12.11
N ARG A 68 -6.92 12.67 -12.39
CA ARG A 68 -5.80 11.94 -13.01
C ARG A 68 -5.06 11.15 -11.94
N PHE A 69 -5.68 10.07 -11.46
CA PHE A 69 -5.05 9.17 -10.52
C PHE A 69 -3.86 8.46 -11.19
N HIS A 70 -2.72 8.37 -10.51
CA HIS A 70 -1.55 7.65 -11.00
C HIS A 70 -1.23 6.45 -10.12
N ASN A 71 -0.97 5.30 -10.75
CA ASN A 71 -0.73 4.03 -10.06
C ASN A 71 0.50 4.04 -9.13
N GLN A 72 1.39 5.03 -9.27
CA GLN A 72 2.57 5.20 -8.42
C GLN A 72 2.25 5.85 -7.07
N PHE A 73 1.02 6.34 -6.84
CA PHE A 73 0.65 7.08 -5.64
C PHE A 73 0.97 6.31 -4.36
N GLY A 74 0.58 5.04 -4.26
CA GLY A 74 0.88 4.21 -3.08
C GLY A 74 2.39 4.05 -2.83
N ARG A 75 3.17 3.87 -3.90
CA ARG A 75 4.64 3.77 -3.82
C ARG A 75 5.26 5.09 -3.38
N GLU A 76 4.77 6.20 -3.90
CA GLU A 76 5.24 7.54 -3.52
C GLU A 76 5.03 7.81 -2.02
N VAL A 77 3.83 7.51 -1.49
CA VAL A 77 3.54 7.64 -0.05
C VAL A 77 4.52 6.84 0.77
N LEU A 78 4.71 5.56 0.45
CA LEU A 78 5.58 4.67 1.23
C LEU A 78 7.06 5.06 1.13
N ALA A 79 7.52 5.46 -0.05
CA ALA A 79 8.90 5.93 -0.24
C ALA A 79 9.18 7.18 0.61
N LYS A 80 8.29 8.17 0.61
CA LYS A 80 8.43 9.36 1.47
C LYS A 80 8.37 9.01 2.96
N LEU A 81 7.41 8.17 3.36
CA LEU A 81 7.24 7.76 4.76
C LEU A 81 8.47 7.01 5.30
N LEU A 82 9.09 6.18 4.47
CA LEU A 82 10.27 5.37 4.81
C LEU A 82 11.60 6.07 4.52
N ARG A 83 11.59 7.31 4.00
CA ARG A 83 12.77 8.07 3.57
C ARG A 83 13.63 7.33 2.53
N LEU A 84 12.95 6.70 1.58
CA LEU A 84 13.51 5.94 0.47
C LEU A 84 13.34 6.72 -0.84
N ASP A 85 13.69 8.00 -0.86
CA ASP A 85 13.46 8.88 -2.01
C ASP A 85 14.15 8.40 -3.30
N SER A 86 15.25 7.65 -3.19
CA SER A 86 15.92 7.01 -4.33
C SER A 86 15.10 5.88 -4.97
N ARG A 87 14.08 5.36 -4.28
CA ARG A 87 13.16 4.33 -4.79
C ARG A 87 11.84 4.93 -5.27
N LEU A 88 11.82 6.21 -5.66
CA LEU A 88 10.65 6.85 -6.28
C LEU A 88 10.56 6.60 -7.79
N ASP A 89 11.69 6.41 -8.48
CA ASP A 89 11.67 5.98 -9.88
C ASP A 89 11.65 4.45 -9.94
N TRP A 90 10.66 3.86 -10.61
CA TRP A 90 10.57 2.41 -10.77
C TRP A 90 11.54 1.89 -11.83
N ARG A 91 11.97 2.78 -12.74
CA ARG A 91 12.92 2.46 -13.81
C ARG A 91 14.35 2.33 -13.28
N ASP A 92 14.66 2.97 -12.15
CA ASP A 92 15.95 2.91 -11.46
C ASP A 92 15.96 1.84 -10.34
N CYS A 93 14.88 1.07 -10.20
CA CYS A 93 14.78 -0.05 -9.26
C CYS A 93 15.04 -1.41 -9.94
N GLY A 94 15.54 -1.42 -11.18
CA GLY A 94 15.87 -2.67 -11.88
C GLY A 94 16.97 -3.42 -11.13
N GLN A 95 16.62 -4.57 -10.56
CA GLN A 95 17.59 -5.55 -10.08
C GLN A 95 18.12 -6.34 -11.27
N THR A 96 19.34 -6.86 -11.16
CA THR A 96 19.82 -7.84 -12.14
C THR A 96 19.03 -9.15 -11.98
N GLN A 97 18.89 -9.93 -13.06
CA GLN A 97 18.18 -11.22 -13.03
C GLN A 97 18.68 -12.13 -11.88
N ALA A 98 19.98 -12.16 -11.62
CA ALA A 98 20.55 -12.97 -10.54
C ALA A 98 20.10 -12.50 -9.13
N GLN A 99 19.91 -11.19 -8.95
CA GLN A 99 19.39 -10.64 -7.68
C GLN A 99 17.90 -10.93 -7.53
N GLU A 100 17.13 -10.86 -8.62
CA GLU A 100 15.71 -11.26 -8.62
C GLU A 100 15.55 -12.75 -8.28
N GLU A 101 16.37 -13.62 -8.88
CA GLU A 101 16.36 -15.07 -8.59
C GLU A 101 16.75 -15.37 -7.13
N GLU A 102 17.74 -14.66 -6.58
CA GLU A 102 18.13 -14.79 -5.18
C GLU A 102 17.01 -14.33 -4.22
N ASP A 103 16.38 -13.19 -4.51
CA ASP A 103 15.27 -12.65 -3.71
C ASP A 103 14.03 -13.57 -3.78
N VAL A 104 13.76 -14.17 -4.95
CA VAL A 104 12.70 -15.18 -5.12
C VAL A 104 12.97 -16.42 -4.26
N GLU A 105 14.19 -16.96 -4.26
CA GLU A 105 14.52 -18.16 -3.47
C GLU A 105 14.50 -17.88 -1.95
N LYS A 106 14.96 -16.69 -1.53
CA LYS A 106 14.80 -16.24 -0.14
C LYS A 106 13.34 -16.12 0.23
N PHE A 107 12.52 -15.48 -0.61
CA PHE A 107 11.09 -15.34 -0.36
C PHE A 107 10.40 -16.70 -0.24
N LYS A 108 10.61 -17.62 -1.18
CA LYS A 108 10.07 -19.00 -1.11
C LYS A 108 10.46 -19.69 0.19
N THR A 109 11.73 -19.60 0.57
CA THR A 109 12.24 -20.24 1.78
C THR A 109 11.63 -19.66 3.05
N THR A 110 11.49 -18.34 3.12
CA THR A 110 10.88 -17.65 4.27
C THR A 110 9.36 -17.81 4.31
N PHE A 111 8.69 -17.96 3.16
CA PHE A 111 7.24 -18.09 3.05
C PHE A 111 6.73 -19.54 3.21
N LYS A 112 7.59 -20.56 3.10
CA LYS A 112 7.26 -21.99 3.31
C LYS A 112 6.36 -22.30 4.52
N PRO A 113 6.51 -21.67 5.71
CA PRO A 113 5.64 -21.93 6.86
C PRO A 113 4.19 -21.43 6.70
N PHE A 114 3.93 -20.57 5.71
CA PHE A 114 2.65 -19.90 5.46
C PHE A 114 1.99 -20.34 4.15
N ASP A 115 2.63 -21.22 3.40
CA ASP A 115 2.11 -21.77 2.16
C ASP A 115 1.14 -22.93 2.47
N PHE A 116 -0.14 -22.58 2.62
CA PHE A 116 -1.23 -23.53 2.89
C PHE A 116 -1.92 -24.02 1.60
N ALA A 117 -1.46 -23.59 0.42
CA ALA A 117 -1.96 -24.03 -0.87
C ALA A 117 -1.10 -25.20 -1.38
N GLY A 118 -1.53 -26.42 -1.01
CA GLY A 118 -1.10 -27.65 -1.69
C GLY A 118 -1.77 -27.81 -3.04
#